data_AF-A0A239JY49-F1
#
_entry.id   AF-A0A239JY49-F1
#
_cell.length_a   1.000
_cell.length_b   1.000
_cell.length_c   1.000
_cell.angle_alpha   90.00
_cell.angle_beta   90.00
_cell.angle_gamma   90.00
#
_symmetry.space_group_name_H-M   'P 1'
#
loop_
_entity.id
_entity.type
_entity.pdbx_description
1 polymer ?
#
loop_
_entity_poly.entity_id
_entity_poly.type
_entity_poly.pdbx_seq_one_letter_code
_entity_poly.pdbx_strand_id
1 'polypeptide(L)'
;MKTSMALLLASAWGEGLALAREMNVSDLEKMIPPAGSITYDVVRSVSPVLEHYSRESLLGGLWKRPELSPRDRSVVTIAAIIARLQTYEMPMHFALALDNGVKPAELSEIIAHLAFYAGWGNAMAAVAAAKDVFQRRNIAIDQLPPVKDKPLPLDEAAERQRATQVAGNFGAVSPGLVRNTTELLFLDLWLRPALAPRDRSLVTVSALIANGQTAQMPFHLNRAMDNGLTQEQAAEVLTHIAFYAGWPCAMSALPVAKDVFEKRQK
;
A
#
# COMPACT_ATOMS: atom_id res chain seq x y z
N MET A 1 -35.64 -47.59 21.29
CA MET A 1 -34.45 -47.68 20.41
C MET A 1 -33.58 -46.45 20.71
N LYS A 2 -32.59 -46.61 21.61
CA LYS A 2 -31.13 -46.58 21.35
C LYS A 2 -30.66 -45.21 20.79
N THR A 3 -30.19 -44.25 21.60
CA THR A 3 -28.90 -44.14 22.36
C THR A 3 -27.65 -44.01 21.45
N SER A 4 -26.98 -42.84 21.50
CA SER A 4 -25.52 -42.58 21.68
C SER A 4 -25.30 -41.09 21.37
N MET A 5 -24.78 -40.17 22.20
CA MET A 5 -23.72 -40.15 23.22
C MET A 5 -22.32 -40.50 22.67
N ALA A 6 -21.50 -39.45 22.49
CA ALA A 6 -20.04 -39.46 22.67
C ALA A 6 -19.51 -38.00 22.78
N LEU A 7 -19.32 -37.53 24.02
CA LEU A 7 -18.24 -36.61 24.38
C LEU A 7 -16.91 -37.37 24.32
N LEU A 8 -15.80 -36.73 23.93
CA LEU A 8 -14.54 -36.61 24.71
C LEU A 8 -13.33 -36.17 23.85
N LEU A 9 -12.80 -35.00 24.23
CA LEU A 9 -11.41 -34.56 24.43
C LEU A 9 -10.24 -34.98 23.53
N ALA A 10 -9.29 -34.03 23.50
CA ALA A 10 -7.87 -34.08 23.12
C ALA A 10 -7.60 -33.84 21.63
N SER A 11 -6.55 -33.13 21.18
CA SER A 11 -5.50 -32.30 21.77
C SER A 11 -4.56 -31.99 20.60
N ALA A 12 -3.63 -31.07 20.82
CA ALA A 12 -2.35 -30.95 20.11
C ALA A 12 -2.37 -30.20 18.78
N TRP A 13 -1.51 -29.19 18.78
CA TRP A 13 -0.97 -28.51 17.63
C TRP A 13 -0.36 -29.52 16.67
N GLY A 14 -0.62 -29.35 15.38
CA GLY A 14 0.04 -30.10 14.33
C GLY A 14 -0.85 -30.23 13.12
N GLU A 15 -0.63 -29.34 12.15
CA GLU A 15 -0.64 -29.57 10.69
C GLU A 15 -1.19 -28.37 9.93
N GLY A 16 -0.45 -27.97 8.90
CA GLY A 16 -1.05 -27.36 7.73
C GLY A 16 -1.02 -25.84 7.68
N LEU A 17 0.05 -25.32 7.11
CA LEU A 17 -0.03 -24.27 6.10
C LEU A 17 -1.16 -24.58 5.10
N ALA A 18 -2.39 -24.16 5.38
CA ALA A 18 -3.47 -24.10 4.42
C ALA A 18 -4.58 -23.22 4.99
N LEU A 19 -4.74 -22.05 4.39
CA LEU A 19 -6.00 -21.39 4.02
C LEU A 19 -5.68 -19.91 3.75
N ALA A 20 -4.85 -19.68 2.73
CA ALA A 20 -5.10 -18.54 1.85
C ALA A 20 -6.47 -18.82 1.23
N ARG A 21 -7.53 -18.32 1.86
CA ARG A 21 -8.89 -18.45 1.34
C ARG A 21 -8.90 -17.81 -0.04
N GLU A 22 -9.19 -18.60 -1.07
CA GLU A 22 -9.40 -18.07 -2.43
C GLU A 22 -10.55 -17.06 -2.36
N MET A 23 -10.24 -15.77 -2.27
CA MET A 23 -11.26 -14.73 -2.38
C MET A 23 -11.79 -14.76 -3.81
N ASN A 24 -12.98 -15.34 -4.03
CA ASN A 24 -13.60 -15.33 -5.34
C ASN A 24 -14.34 -13.98 -5.55
N VAL A 25 -14.78 -13.71 -6.79
CA VAL A 25 -15.55 -12.49 -7.09
C VAL A 25 -16.81 -12.38 -6.23
N SER A 26 -17.43 -13.50 -5.86
CA SER A 26 -18.58 -13.53 -4.95
C SER A 26 -18.25 -13.13 -3.51
N ASP A 27 -17.00 -13.29 -3.05
CA ASP A 27 -16.56 -12.83 -1.73
C ASP A 27 -16.33 -11.31 -1.70
N LEU A 28 -15.89 -10.75 -2.83
CA LEU A 28 -15.85 -9.29 -3.05
C LEU A 28 -17.26 -8.70 -3.18
N GLU A 29 -18.19 -9.41 -3.82
CA GLU A 29 -19.61 -9.00 -3.94
C GLU A 29 -20.36 -9.08 -2.59
N LYS A 30 -19.95 -9.96 -1.68
CA LYS A 30 -20.54 -10.11 -0.34
C LYS A 30 -19.96 -9.16 0.71
N MET A 31 -18.86 -8.48 0.43
CA MET A 31 -18.45 -7.34 1.25
C MET A 31 -19.57 -6.33 1.19
N ILE A 32 -20.31 -6.14 2.30
CA ILE A 32 -21.38 -5.15 2.38
C ILE A 32 -20.77 -3.82 1.95
N PRO A 33 -21.11 -3.33 0.76
CA PRO A 33 -20.40 -2.20 0.23
C PRO A 33 -20.94 -0.99 1.02
N PRO A 34 -20.05 -0.07 1.43
CA PRO A 34 -20.46 1.03 2.31
C PRO A 34 -21.60 1.81 1.65
N ALA A 35 -22.55 2.30 2.46
CA ALA A 35 -23.70 3.05 1.95
C ALA A 35 -23.23 4.13 0.96
N GLY A 36 -23.71 4.07 -0.29
CA GLY A 36 -23.28 4.95 -1.38
C GLY A 36 -22.27 4.35 -2.39
N SER A 37 -21.90 3.08 -2.25
CA SER A 37 -21.05 2.35 -3.20
C SER A 37 -21.74 2.04 -4.54
N ILE A 38 -21.03 2.24 -5.65
CA ILE A 38 -21.42 1.78 -6.99
C ILE A 38 -21.35 0.25 -7.01
N THR A 39 -22.47 -0.40 -7.29
CA THR A 39 -22.52 -1.85 -7.55
C THR A 39 -22.15 -2.15 -8.99
N TYR A 40 -21.78 -3.40 -9.31
CA TYR A 40 -21.54 -3.80 -10.70
C TYR A 40 -22.78 -3.64 -11.59
N ASP A 41 -24.00 -3.79 -11.05
CA ASP A 41 -25.21 -3.51 -11.81
C ASP A 41 -25.33 -2.02 -12.17
N VAL A 42 -24.94 -1.12 -11.25
CA VAL A 42 -24.87 0.31 -11.55
C VAL A 42 -23.80 0.59 -12.60
N VAL A 43 -22.60 0.00 -12.48
CA VAL A 43 -21.55 0.14 -13.52
C VAL A 43 -22.07 -0.34 -14.88
N ARG A 44 -22.69 -1.53 -14.93
CA ARG A 44 -23.22 -2.12 -16.16
C ARG A 44 -24.31 -1.25 -16.79
N SER A 45 -25.15 -0.61 -15.97
CA SER A 45 -26.20 0.30 -16.44
C SER A 45 -25.66 1.56 -17.13
N VAL A 46 -24.42 1.95 -16.84
CA VAL A 46 -23.77 3.16 -17.40
C VAL A 46 -22.72 2.80 -18.47
N SER A 47 -21.87 1.81 -18.18
CA SER A 47 -20.78 1.33 -19.01
C SER A 47 -20.61 -0.19 -18.84
N PRO A 48 -21.33 -1.01 -19.63
CA PRO A 48 -21.21 -2.47 -19.58
C PRO A 48 -19.80 -2.95 -19.98
N VAL A 49 -19.10 -2.20 -20.82
CA VAL A 49 -17.70 -2.50 -21.18
C VAL A 49 -16.77 -2.32 -19.98
N LEU A 50 -16.97 -1.26 -19.17
CA LEU A 50 -16.18 -1.06 -17.95
C LEU A 50 -16.47 -2.16 -16.92
N GLU A 51 -17.73 -2.56 -16.76
CA GLU A 51 -18.09 -3.65 -15.88
C GLU A 51 -17.41 -4.97 -16.30
N HIS A 52 -17.45 -5.30 -17.60
CA HIS A 52 -16.75 -6.45 -18.13
C HIS A 52 -15.24 -6.42 -17.83
N TYR A 53 -14.54 -5.31 -18.14
CA TYR A 53 -13.10 -5.20 -17.83
C TYR A 53 -12.81 -5.24 -16.34
N SER A 54 -13.69 -4.69 -15.51
CA SER A 54 -13.55 -4.73 -14.05
C SER A 54 -13.62 -6.17 -13.55
N ARG A 55 -14.55 -6.98 -14.07
CA ARG A 55 -14.69 -8.38 -13.67
C ARG A 55 -13.58 -9.27 -14.22
N GLU A 56 -13.35 -9.23 -15.52
CA GLU A 56 -12.47 -10.18 -16.20
C GLU A 56 -11.00 -9.76 -16.07
N SER A 57 -10.66 -8.55 -16.47
CA SER A 57 -9.27 -8.11 -16.56
C SER A 57 -8.70 -7.66 -15.22
N LEU A 58 -9.48 -6.88 -14.45
CA LEU A 58 -9.01 -6.35 -13.16
C LEU A 58 -9.14 -7.41 -12.05
N LEU A 59 -10.35 -7.86 -11.72
CA LEU A 59 -10.56 -8.79 -10.60
C LEU A 59 -10.18 -10.24 -10.93
N GLY A 60 -10.58 -10.73 -12.12
CA GLY A 60 -10.27 -12.09 -12.59
C GLY A 60 -8.84 -12.25 -13.09
N GLY A 61 -8.21 -11.16 -13.52
CA GLY A 61 -6.84 -11.13 -14.05
C GLY A 61 -5.86 -10.53 -13.04
N LEU A 62 -5.72 -9.21 -13.04
CA LEU A 62 -4.69 -8.48 -12.29
C LEU A 62 -4.59 -8.90 -10.83
N TRP A 63 -5.72 -8.97 -10.11
CA TRP A 63 -5.73 -9.32 -8.69
C TRP A 63 -5.41 -10.80 -8.39
N LYS A 64 -5.37 -11.66 -9.42
CA LYS A 64 -5.05 -13.10 -9.32
C LYS A 64 -3.60 -13.45 -9.65
N ARG A 65 -2.83 -12.49 -10.18
CA ARG A 65 -1.43 -12.68 -10.52
C ARG A 65 -0.59 -12.97 -9.25
N PRO A 66 0.11 -14.13 -9.17
CA PRO A 66 0.75 -14.62 -7.93
C PRO A 66 2.02 -13.86 -7.52
N GLU A 67 2.62 -13.11 -8.44
CA GLU A 67 3.91 -12.44 -8.26
C GLU A 67 3.86 -11.30 -7.21
N LEU A 68 2.65 -10.83 -6.88
CA LEU A 68 2.40 -9.89 -5.78
C LEU A 68 1.17 -10.34 -4.98
N SER A 69 1.34 -10.49 -3.66
CA SER A 69 0.29 -10.99 -2.77
C SER A 69 -0.94 -10.07 -2.74
N PRO A 70 -2.15 -10.58 -2.41
CA PRO A 70 -3.33 -9.74 -2.23
C PRO A 70 -3.11 -8.62 -1.20
N ARG A 71 -2.38 -8.89 -0.12
CA ARG A 71 -1.98 -7.90 0.89
C ARG A 71 -1.16 -6.78 0.27
N ASP A 72 -0.10 -7.11 -0.47
CA ASP A 72 0.77 -6.10 -1.08
C ASP A 72 0.05 -5.35 -2.22
N ARG A 73 -0.83 -6.01 -2.97
CA ARG A 73 -1.72 -5.35 -3.95
C ARG A 73 -2.59 -4.31 -3.26
N SER A 74 -3.23 -4.66 -2.15
CA SER A 74 -3.98 -3.69 -1.35
C SER A 74 -3.12 -2.51 -0.90
N VAL A 75 -1.88 -2.73 -0.45
CA VAL A 75 -0.95 -1.65 -0.08
C VAL A 75 -0.63 -0.73 -1.27
N VAL A 76 -0.39 -1.30 -2.45
CA VAL A 76 -0.18 -0.53 -3.69
C VAL A 76 -1.44 0.27 -4.07
N THR A 77 -2.61 -0.37 -4.01
CA THR A 77 -3.89 0.27 -4.35
C THR A 77 -4.16 1.45 -3.44
N ILE A 78 -4.08 1.27 -2.12
CA ILE A 78 -4.34 2.38 -1.17
C ILE A 78 -3.35 3.52 -1.36
N ALA A 79 -2.08 3.21 -1.64
CA ALA A 79 -1.09 4.24 -1.93
C ALA A 79 -1.44 5.03 -3.20
N ALA A 80 -1.83 4.34 -4.28
CA ALA A 80 -2.23 4.97 -5.53
C ALA A 80 -3.48 5.84 -5.38
N ILE A 81 -4.56 5.32 -4.78
CA ILE A 81 -5.82 6.06 -4.67
C ILE A 81 -5.72 7.24 -3.70
N ILE A 82 -4.91 7.13 -2.64
CA ILE A 82 -4.58 8.28 -1.76
C ILE A 82 -3.75 9.30 -2.54
N ALA A 83 -2.70 8.88 -3.26
CA ALA A 83 -1.85 9.78 -4.04
C ALA A 83 -2.63 10.55 -5.12
N ARG A 84 -3.65 9.92 -5.71
CA ARG A 84 -4.52 10.47 -6.75
C ARG A 84 -5.77 11.20 -6.22
N LEU A 85 -5.98 11.23 -4.91
CA LEU A 85 -7.19 11.77 -4.27
C LEU A 85 -8.49 11.14 -4.80
N GLN A 86 -8.48 9.84 -5.12
CA GLN A 86 -9.63 9.06 -5.59
C GLN A 86 -10.51 8.64 -4.40
N THR A 87 -11.11 9.63 -3.72
CA THR A 87 -11.80 9.45 -2.43
C THR A 87 -12.99 8.49 -2.49
N TYR A 88 -13.63 8.38 -3.66
CA TYR A 88 -14.77 7.49 -3.86
C TYR A 88 -14.42 6.01 -3.68
N GLU A 89 -13.21 5.60 -4.09
CA GLU A 89 -12.77 4.20 -4.02
C GLU A 89 -12.16 3.83 -2.67
N MET A 90 -11.72 4.83 -1.88
CA MET A 90 -11.01 4.62 -0.62
C MET A 90 -11.75 3.73 0.37
N PRO A 91 -13.06 3.91 0.67
CA PRO A 91 -13.73 3.08 1.67
C PRO A 91 -13.71 1.59 1.32
N MET A 92 -13.95 1.25 0.04
CA MET A 92 -13.96 -0.13 -0.42
C MET A 92 -12.55 -0.74 -0.40
N HIS A 93 -11.53 -0.01 -0.89
CA HIS A 93 -10.16 -0.52 -0.87
C HIS A 93 -9.52 -0.56 0.52
N PHE A 94 -9.93 0.29 1.46
CA PHE A 94 -9.50 0.20 2.85
C PHE A 94 -10.11 -1.01 3.55
N ALA A 95 -11.40 -1.29 3.31
CA ALA A 95 -12.04 -2.51 3.78
C ALA A 95 -11.36 -3.76 3.21
N LEU A 96 -11.14 -3.80 1.89
CA LEU A 96 -10.45 -4.89 1.21
C LEU A 96 -9.02 -5.08 1.72
N ALA A 97 -8.29 -4.00 2.01
CA ALA A 97 -6.95 -4.08 2.57
C ALA A 97 -6.94 -4.80 3.93
N LEU A 98 -7.89 -4.46 4.82
CA LEU A 98 -8.04 -5.12 6.11
C LEU A 98 -8.39 -6.61 5.93
N ASP A 99 -9.28 -6.93 5.00
CA ASP A 99 -9.66 -8.32 4.71
C ASP A 99 -8.50 -9.13 4.08
N ASN A 100 -7.62 -8.48 3.32
CA ASN A 100 -6.38 -9.04 2.79
C ASN A 100 -5.23 -9.10 3.81
N GLY A 101 -5.47 -8.70 5.07
CA GLY A 101 -4.49 -8.82 6.16
C GLY A 101 -3.58 -7.62 6.36
N VAL A 102 -3.85 -6.46 5.74
CA VAL A 102 -3.24 -5.19 6.15
C VAL A 102 -3.77 -4.85 7.54
N LYS A 103 -2.87 -4.56 8.49
CA LYS A 103 -3.26 -4.25 9.87
C LYS A 103 -3.86 -2.83 9.94
N PRO A 104 -4.77 -2.55 10.90
CA PRO A 104 -5.22 -1.19 11.17
C PRO A 104 -4.05 -0.21 11.42
N ALA A 105 -3.03 -0.66 12.14
CA ALA A 105 -1.81 0.09 12.40
C ALA A 105 -1.05 0.46 11.11
N GLU A 106 -0.93 -0.49 10.17
CA GLU A 106 -0.28 -0.27 8.89
C GLU A 106 -1.07 0.72 8.03
N LEU A 107 -2.39 0.55 7.92
CA LEU A 107 -3.24 1.48 7.16
C LEU A 107 -3.20 2.90 7.73
N SER A 108 -3.23 3.05 9.06
CA SER A 108 -3.06 4.35 9.72
C SER A 108 -1.70 4.98 9.41
N GLU A 109 -0.64 4.19 9.45
CA GLU A 109 0.73 4.65 9.19
C GLU A 109 0.93 4.99 7.69
N ILE A 110 0.24 4.31 6.77
CA ILE A 110 0.23 4.64 5.33
C ILE A 110 -0.38 6.02 5.11
N ILE A 111 -1.51 6.32 5.77
CA ILE A 111 -2.15 7.65 5.70
C ILE A 111 -1.19 8.74 6.19
N ALA A 112 -0.53 8.52 7.34
CA ALA A 112 0.46 9.45 7.88
C ALA A 112 1.67 9.65 6.94
N HIS A 113 2.21 8.55 6.39
CA HIS A 113 3.33 8.59 5.46
C HIS A 113 3.01 9.36 4.18
N LEU A 114 1.81 9.16 3.63
CA LEU A 114 1.36 9.83 2.43
C LEU A 114 0.97 11.30 2.66
N ALA A 115 0.82 11.77 3.91
CA ALA A 115 0.74 13.20 4.18
C ALA A 115 2.00 13.95 3.69
N PHE A 116 3.16 13.31 3.79
CA PHE A 116 4.45 13.87 3.35
C PHE A 116 4.75 13.61 1.87
N TYR A 117 4.38 12.42 1.36
CA TYR A 117 4.73 12.01 -0.01
C TYR A 117 3.65 12.29 -1.06
N ALA A 118 2.39 12.47 -0.65
CA ALA A 118 1.27 12.81 -1.54
C ALA A 118 0.55 14.11 -1.15
N GLY A 119 0.81 14.63 0.04
CA GLY A 119 0.29 15.92 0.52
C GLY A 119 -0.76 15.78 1.63
N TRP A 120 -0.82 16.80 2.48
CA TRP A 120 -1.65 16.80 3.69
C TRP A 120 -3.16 16.67 3.38
N GLY A 121 -3.63 17.32 2.31
CA GLY A 121 -5.04 17.21 1.88
C GLY A 121 -5.44 15.79 1.50
N ASN A 122 -4.55 15.04 0.85
CA ASN A 122 -4.78 13.65 0.48
C ASN A 122 -4.89 12.76 1.73
N ALA A 123 -4.00 12.96 2.71
CA ALA A 123 -4.06 12.25 3.97
C ALA A 123 -5.35 12.57 4.76
N MET A 124 -5.77 13.84 4.82
CA MET A 124 -7.01 14.21 5.50
C MET A 124 -8.26 13.63 4.84
N ALA A 125 -8.29 13.56 3.50
CA ALA A 125 -9.35 12.87 2.78
C ALA A 125 -9.35 11.36 3.07
N ALA A 126 -8.17 10.75 3.17
CA ALA A 126 -8.04 9.36 3.58
C ALA A 126 -8.50 9.13 5.02
N VAL A 127 -8.22 10.04 5.96
CA VAL A 127 -8.77 9.99 7.34
C VAL A 127 -10.29 9.97 7.32
N ALA A 128 -10.92 10.82 6.50
CA ALA A 128 -12.39 10.85 6.39
C ALA A 128 -12.94 9.50 5.89
N ALA A 129 -12.31 8.87 4.90
CA ALA A 129 -12.71 7.55 4.41
C ALA A 129 -12.44 6.42 5.43
N ALA A 130 -11.28 6.46 6.10
CA ALA A 130 -10.87 5.44 7.08
C ALA A 130 -11.73 5.46 8.33
N LYS A 131 -12.18 6.64 8.78
CA LYS A 131 -13.05 6.80 9.96
C LYS A 131 -14.26 5.87 9.90
N ASP A 132 -15.01 5.89 8.80
CA ASP A 132 -16.24 5.10 8.67
C ASP A 132 -15.94 3.60 8.54
N VAL A 133 -14.81 3.24 7.92
CA VAL A 133 -14.37 1.84 7.82
C VAL A 133 -13.96 1.31 9.21
N PHE A 134 -13.17 2.07 9.96
CA PHE A 134 -12.72 1.70 11.30
C PHE A 134 -13.90 1.57 12.26
N GLN A 135 -14.86 2.51 12.20
CA GLN A 135 -16.08 2.43 13.00
C GLN A 135 -16.88 1.15 12.70
N ARG A 136 -17.10 0.80 11.43
CA ARG A 136 -17.83 -0.43 11.05
C ARG A 136 -17.09 -1.71 11.46
N ARG A 137 -15.76 -1.67 11.54
CA ARG A 137 -14.91 -2.81 11.89
C ARG A 137 -14.56 -2.85 13.39
N ASN A 138 -15.10 -1.95 14.21
CA ASN A 138 -14.77 -1.79 15.63
C ASN A 138 -13.25 -1.65 15.89
N ILE A 139 -12.55 -0.95 15.00
CA ILE A 139 -11.13 -0.63 15.16
C ILE A 139 -11.04 0.58 16.09
N ALA A 140 -10.45 0.36 17.26
CA ALA A 140 -10.27 1.38 18.28
C ALA A 140 -8.86 1.99 18.23
N ILE A 141 -8.67 3.12 18.93
CA ILE A 141 -7.42 3.90 18.92
C ILE A 141 -6.21 3.11 19.45
N ASP A 142 -6.44 2.13 20.33
CA ASP A 142 -5.42 1.25 20.91
C ASP A 142 -4.86 0.21 19.92
N GLN A 143 -5.53 0.03 18.78
CA GLN A 143 -5.04 -0.79 17.66
C GLN A 143 -4.21 0.02 16.64
N LEU A 144 -4.08 1.33 16.85
CA LEU A 144 -3.35 2.24 15.96
C LEU A 144 -1.94 2.54 16.51
N PRO A 145 -1.01 3.02 15.65
CA PRO A 145 0.35 3.29 16.08
C PRO A 145 0.40 4.37 17.16
N PRO A 146 1.20 4.23 18.21
CA PRO A 146 1.39 5.32 19.16
C PRO A 146 2.08 6.50 18.48
N VAL A 147 1.85 7.71 19.00
CA VAL A 147 2.50 8.93 18.49
C VAL A 147 4.02 8.82 18.68
N LYS A 148 4.45 8.33 19.85
CA LYS A 148 5.86 8.05 20.17
C LYS A 148 6.05 6.55 20.31
N ASP A 149 6.96 6.01 19.50
CA ASP A 149 7.38 4.61 19.56
C ASP A 149 8.92 4.54 19.51
N LYS A 150 9.49 3.37 19.82
CA LYS A 150 10.91 3.12 19.61
C LYS A 150 11.22 3.13 18.11
N PRO A 151 12.11 4.01 17.63
CA PRO A 151 12.46 4.05 16.22
C PRO A 151 13.18 2.77 15.79
N LEU A 152 12.97 2.39 14.54
CA LEU A 152 13.74 1.37 13.85
C LEU A 152 15.24 1.77 13.81
N PRO A 153 16.16 0.79 13.71
CA PRO A 153 17.58 1.09 13.59
C PRO A 153 17.88 1.98 12.38
N LEU A 154 18.70 3.02 12.61
CA LEU A 154 19.18 3.92 11.56
C LEU A 154 20.54 3.44 11.04
N ASP A 155 20.70 3.42 9.72
CA ASP A 155 22.03 3.38 9.10
C ASP A 155 22.64 4.79 9.13
N GLU A 156 23.39 5.07 10.18
CA GLU A 156 24.06 6.35 10.42
C GLU A 156 25.04 6.75 9.31
N ALA A 157 25.67 5.78 8.64
CA ALA A 157 26.61 6.06 7.57
C ALA A 157 25.86 6.49 6.30
N ALA A 158 24.85 5.72 5.90
CA ALA A 158 24.01 6.05 4.76
C ALA A 158 23.26 7.37 4.96
N GLU A 159 22.75 7.64 6.16
CA GLU A 159 22.04 8.88 6.45
C GLU A 159 22.96 10.09 6.42
N ARG A 160 24.18 10.01 6.99
CA ARG A 160 25.17 11.09 6.87
C ARG A 160 25.53 11.39 5.42
N GLN A 161 25.68 10.35 4.59
CA GLN A 161 25.96 10.52 3.17
C GLN A 161 24.79 11.22 2.45
N ARG A 162 23.56 10.75 2.65
CA ARG A 162 22.35 11.35 2.07
C ARG A 162 22.19 12.81 2.50
N ALA A 163 22.32 13.10 3.80
CA ALA A 163 22.19 14.44 4.35
C ALA A 163 23.25 15.39 3.77
N THR A 164 24.51 14.94 3.68
CA THR A 164 25.61 15.73 3.09
C THR A 164 25.33 16.04 1.62
N GLN A 165 24.89 15.06 0.84
CA GLN A 165 24.59 15.24 -0.58
C GLN A 165 23.45 16.24 -0.80
N VAL A 166 22.34 16.10 -0.06
CA VAL A 166 21.19 17.01 -0.18
C VAL A 166 21.55 18.42 0.28
N ALA A 167 22.29 18.57 1.38
CA ALA A 167 22.74 19.87 1.86
C ALA A 167 23.72 20.55 0.88
N GLY A 168 24.66 19.80 0.30
CA GLY A 168 25.59 20.33 -0.70
C GLY A 168 24.89 20.82 -1.96
N ASN A 169 23.87 20.09 -2.43
CA ASN A 169 23.15 20.45 -3.65
C ASN A 169 22.11 21.56 -3.45
N PHE A 170 21.42 21.58 -2.31
CA PHE A 170 20.20 22.40 -2.13
C PHE A 170 20.17 23.23 -0.85
N GLY A 171 21.21 23.16 -0.01
CA GLY A 171 21.25 23.87 1.28
C GLY A 171 21.16 25.39 1.14
N ALA A 172 21.80 25.96 0.11
CA ALA A 172 21.70 27.39 -0.18
C ALA A 172 20.36 27.78 -0.86
N VAL A 173 19.68 26.83 -1.49
CA VAL A 173 18.44 27.07 -2.23
C VAL A 173 17.23 27.09 -1.28
N SER A 174 17.13 26.09 -0.40
CA SER A 174 16.02 25.99 0.55
C SER A 174 16.47 25.29 1.84
N PRO A 175 17.12 26.02 2.77
CA PRO A 175 17.66 25.43 4.00
C PRO A 175 16.58 24.81 4.88
N GLY A 176 15.38 25.41 4.92
CA GLY A 176 14.24 24.88 5.68
C GLY A 176 13.77 23.52 5.15
N LEU A 177 13.71 23.35 3.82
CA LEU A 177 13.33 22.08 3.21
C LEU A 177 14.39 21.01 3.46
N VAL A 178 15.68 21.35 3.33
CA VAL A 178 16.79 20.42 3.59
C VAL A 178 16.79 19.95 5.05
N ARG A 179 16.58 20.86 6.00
CA ARG A 179 16.48 20.53 7.42
C ARG A 179 15.29 19.60 7.68
N ASN A 180 14.09 19.97 7.22
CA ASN A 180 12.88 19.16 7.42
C ASN A 180 12.98 17.78 6.75
N THR A 181 13.63 17.69 5.59
CA THR A 181 13.90 16.40 4.93
C THR A 181 14.67 15.47 5.86
N THR A 182 15.68 15.99 6.57
CA THR A 182 16.49 15.21 7.50
C THR A 182 15.69 14.91 8.77
N GLU A 183 15.20 15.94 9.47
CA GLU A 183 14.60 15.82 10.80
C GLU A 183 13.23 15.13 10.80
N LEU A 184 12.34 15.50 9.87
CA LEU A 184 10.97 14.98 9.86
C LEU A 184 10.85 13.69 9.06
N LEU A 185 11.64 13.54 7.99
CA LEU A 185 11.52 12.36 7.11
C LEU A 185 12.49 11.27 7.53
N PHE A 186 13.79 11.48 7.36
CA PHE A 186 14.76 10.37 7.47
C PHE A 186 15.15 10.01 8.92
N LEU A 187 15.06 10.97 9.86
CA LEU A 187 15.30 10.75 11.29
C LEU A 187 14.03 10.48 12.12
N ASP A 188 12.85 10.56 11.52
CA ASP A 188 11.57 10.27 12.19
C ASP A 188 10.68 9.37 11.33
N LEU A 189 9.97 9.93 10.32
CA LEU A 189 8.96 9.21 9.55
C LEU A 189 9.44 7.84 9.01
N TRP A 190 10.65 7.79 8.45
CA TRP A 190 11.23 6.56 7.88
C TRP A 190 11.64 5.53 8.93
N LEU A 191 11.73 5.91 10.20
CA LEU A 191 12.10 5.05 11.33
C LEU A 191 10.89 4.63 12.16
N ARG A 192 9.68 5.10 11.85
CA ARG A 192 8.47 4.69 12.59
C ARG A 192 8.17 3.19 12.36
N PRO A 193 7.94 2.39 13.42
CA PRO A 193 7.95 0.92 13.33
C PRO A 193 6.62 0.29 12.87
N ALA A 194 5.53 1.06 12.81
CA ALA A 194 4.21 0.53 12.44
C ALA A 194 4.10 0.08 10.97
N LEU A 195 5.03 0.51 10.11
CA LEU A 195 5.26 -0.06 8.80
C LEU A 195 6.70 -0.58 8.72
N ALA A 196 6.86 -1.81 8.27
CA ALA A 196 8.17 -2.35 7.95
C ALA A 196 8.86 -1.48 6.87
N PRO A 197 10.20 -1.34 6.88
CA PRO A 197 10.92 -0.56 5.88
C PRO A 197 10.58 -0.94 4.43
N ARG A 198 10.36 -2.24 4.17
CA ARG A 198 9.92 -2.75 2.86
C ARG A 198 8.59 -2.14 2.44
N ASP A 199 7.60 -2.18 3.33
CA ASP A 199 6.24 -1.74 3.04
C ASP A 199 6.14 -0.22 2.95
N ARG A 200 6.89 0.51 3.78
CA ARG A 200 7.01 1.97 3.67
C ARG A 200 7.61 2.37 2.31
N SER A 201 8.62 1.65 1.85
CA SER A 201 9.17 1.86 0.51
C SER A 201 8.19 1.47 -0.60
N LEU A 202 7.45 0.37 -0.45
CA LEU A 202 6.39 -0.04 -1.39
C LEU A 202 5.35 1.07 -1.56
N VAL A 203 4.80 1.57 -0.45
CA VAL A 203 3.84 2.70 -0.42
C VAL A 203 4.40 3.93 -1.12
N THR A 204 5.66 4.27 -0.81
CA THR A 204 6.32 5.45 -1.39
C THR A 204 6.45 5.31 -2.90
N VAL A 205 7.04 4.21 -3.38
CA VAL A 205 7.23 3.97 -4.81
C VAL A 205 5.90 3.94 -5.55
N SER A 206 4.87 3.31 -4.96
CA SER A 206 3.53 3.28 -5.55
C SER A 206 2.91 4.67 -5.68
N ALA A 207 3.01 5.52 -4.65
CA ALA A 207 2.50 6.89 -4.71
C ALA A 207 3.25 7.75 -5.75
N LEU A 208 4.59 7.60 -5.83
CA LEU A 208 5.41 8.32 -6.81
C LEU A 208 5.03 7.94 -8.24
N ILE A 209 4.90 6.64 -8.54
CA ILE A 209 4.49 6.17 -9.86
C ILE A 209 3.08 6.67 -10.17
N ALA A 210 2.13 6.54 -9.23
CA ALA A 210 0.75 6.96 -9.44
C ALA A 210 0.63 8.46 -9.77
N ASN A 211 1.48 9.31 -9.19
CA ASN A 211 1.51 10.74 -9.49
C ASN A 211 2.47 11.14 -10.63
N GLY A 212 3.07 10.18 -11.33
CA GLY A 212 4.02 10.45 -12.42
C GLY A 212 5.33 11.11 -11.97
N GLN A 213 5.69 10.99 -10.69
CA GLN A 213 6.87 11.63 -10.08
C GLN A 213 8.15 10.82 -10.30
N THR A 214 8.46 10.55 -11.57
CA THR A 214 9.55 9.67 -11.99
C THR A 214 10.93 10.15 -11.55
N ALA A 215 11.13 11.47 -11.33
CA ALA A 215 12.38 12.04 -10.85
C ALA A 215 12.80 11.54 -9.45
N GLN A 216 11.84 11.15 -8.60
CA GLN A 216 12.12 10.63 -7.25
C GLN A 216 12.23 9.10 -7.20
N MET A 217 11.81 8.42 -8.27
CA MET A 217 11.81 6.96 -8.33
C MET A 217 13.19 6.31 -8.19
N PRO A 218 14.30 6.82 -8.78
CA PRO A 218 15.59 6.13 -8.70
C PRO A 218 16.04 5.88 -7.26
N PHE A 219 15.89 6.88 -6.38
CA PHE A 219 16.25 6.76 -4.97
C PHE A 219 15.30 5.79 -4.24
N HIS A 220 13.98 6.01 -4.36
CA HIS A 220 13.01 5.24 -3.60
C HIS A 220 12.86 3.79 -4.07
N LEU A 221 13.05 3.49 -5.35
CA LEU A 221 13.04 2.12 -5.87
C LEU A 221 14.29 1.36 -5.41
N ASN A 222 15.48 1.97 -5.44
CA ASN A 222 16.68 1.34 -4.87
C ASN A 222 16.47 1.04 -3.38
N ARG A 223 15.99 2.01 -2.60
CA ARG A 223 15.68 1.82 -1.18
C ARG A 223 14.62 0.74 -0.95
N ALA A 224 13.63 0.60 -1.83
CA ALA A 224 12.65 -0.48 -1.76
C ALA A 224 13.31 -1.85 -1.92
N MET A 225 14.21 -1.98 -2.89
CA MET A 225 14.93 -3.22 -3.15
C MET A 225 15.95 -3.54 -2.06
N ASP A 226 16.64 -2.54 -1.50
CA ASP A 226 17.52 -2.70 -0.33
C ASP A 226 16.74 -3.20 0.90
N ASN A 227 15.48 -2.75 1.03
CA ASN A 227 14.56 -3.21 2.08
C ASN A 227 13.88 -4.56 1.77
N GLY A 228 14.21 -5.22 0.65
CA GLY A 228 13.72 -6.56 0.32
C GLY A 228 12.53 -6.63 -0.63
N LEU A 229 12.17 -5.55 -1.34
CA LEU A 229 11.26 -5.64 -2.49
C LEU A 229 11.99 -6.31 -3.65
N THR A 230 11.48 -7.43 -4.17
CA THR A 230 12.12 -8.12 -5.30
C THR A 230 11.89 -7.36 -6.62
N GLN A 231 12.75 -7.60 -7.62
CA GLN A 231 12.55 -7.06 -8.96
C GLN A 231 11.20 -7.50 -9.57
N GLU A 232 10.80 -8.75 -9.33
CA GLU A 232 9.51 -9.31 -9.76
C GLU A 232 8.32 -8.58 -9.12
N GLN A 233 8.38 -8.34 -7.80
CA GLN A 233 7.37 -7.56 -7.09
C GLN A 233 7.31 -6.11 -7.58
N ALA A 234 8.46 -5.48 -7.83
CA ALA A 234 8.52 -4.13 -8.38
C ALA A 234 7.92 -4.05 -9.80
N ALA A 235 8.13 -5.07 -10.63
CA ALA A 235 7.49 -5.18 -11.94
C ALA A 235 5.96 -5.31 -11.81
N GLU A 236 5.47 -6.09 -10.85
CA GLU A 236 4.04 -6.18 -10.57
C GLU A 236 3.42 -4.89 -10.04
N VAL A 237 4.16 -4.09 -9.27
CA VAL A 237 3.71 -2.76 -8.86
C VAL A 237 3.42 -1.88 -10.08
N LEU A 238 4.31 -1.89 -11.08
CA LEU A 238 4.12 -1.13 -12.32
C LEU A 238 2.87 -1.59 -13.09
N THR A 239 2.72 -2.91 -13.23
CA THR A 239 1.54 -3.52 -13.86
C THR A 239 0.25 -3.15 -13.12
N HIS A 240 0.26 -3.21 -11.78
CA HIS A 240 -0.91 -2.92 -10.96
C HIS A 240 -1.30 -1.44 -11.04
N ILE A 241 -0.33 -0.54 -11.03
CA ILE A 241 -0.57 0.91 -11.11
C ILE A 241 -1.16 1.33 -12.46
N ALA A 242 -0.91 0.61 -13.56
CA ALA A 242 -1.55 0.90 -14.84
C ALA A 242 -3.09 0.90 -14.74
N PHE A 243 -3.67 0.03 -13.90
CA PHE A 243 -5.12 -0.03 -13.69
C PHE A 243 -5.65 1.06 -12.73
N TYR A 244 -4.87 1.44 -11.72
CA TYR A 244 -5.32 2.36 -10.66
C TYR A 244 -4.95 3.83 -10.87
N ALA A 245 -3.84 4.09 -11.57
CA ALA A 245 -3.38 5.45 -11.90
C ALA A 245 -3.28 5.72 -13.41
N GLY A 246 -3.64 4.73 -14.24
CA GLY A 246 -3.62 4.83 -15.70
C GLY A 246 -2.30 4.38 -16.34
N TRP A 247 -2.42 3.85 -17.56
CA TRP A 247 -1.30 3.35 -18.37
C TRP A 247 -0.14 4.35 -18.53
N PRO A 248 -0.37 5.65 -18.81
CA PRO A 248 0.73 6.60 -18.98
C PRO A 248 1.67 6.69 -17.77
N CYS A 249 1.13 6.66 -16.55
CA CYS A 249 1.91 6.72 -15.32
C CYS A 249 2.85 5.50 -15.19
N ALA A 250 2.33 4.30 -15.44
CA ALA A 250 3.13 3.07 -15.43
C ALA A 250 4.17 3.06 -16.56
N MET A 251 3.80 3.50 -17.77
CA MET A 251 4.70 3.55 -18.92
C MET A 251 5.84 4.55 -18.72
N SER A 252 5.58 5.72 -18.13
CA SER A 252 6.62 6.71 -17.80
C SER A 252 7.60 6.20 -16.73
N ALA A 253 7.17 5.27 -15.88
CA ALA A 253 8.00 4.69 -14.83
C ALA A 253 8.93 3.55 -15.33
N LEU A 254 8.56 2.87 -16.43
CA LEU A 254 9.33 1.74 -16.97
C LEU A 254 10.80 2.05 -17.29
N PRO A 255 11.17 3.17 -17.95
CA PRO A 255 12.57 3.47 -18.23
C PRO A 255 13.40 3.63 -16.96
N VAL A 256 12.81 4.21 -15.91
CA VAL A 256 13.49 4.38 -14.61
C VAL A 256 13.66 3.05 -13.89
N ALA A 257 12.63 2.20 -13.88
CA ALA A 257 12.71 0.87 -13.29
C ALA A 257 13.76 0.01 -14.01
N LYS A 258 13.78 0.04 -15.34
CA LYS A 258 14.78 -0.64 -16.17
C LYS A 258 16.20 -0.22 -15.79
N ASP A 259 16.48 1.08 -15.73
CA ASP A 259 17.80 1.61 -15.37
C ASP A 259 18.24 1.17 -13.96
N VAL A 260 17.32 1.18 -12.98
CA VAL A 260 17.60 0.70 -11.63
C VAL A 260 17.92 -0.80 -11.63
N PHE A 261 17.15 -1.63 -12.34
CA PHE A 261 17.38 -3.07 -12.40
C PHE A 261 18.73 -3.40 -13.06
N GLU A 262 19.05 -2.76 -14.19
CA GLU A 262 20.31 -2.98 -14.91
C GLU A 262 21.54 -2.54 -14.09
N LYS A 263 21.43 -1.48 -13.29
CA LYS A 263 22.52 -1.01 -12.42
C LYS A 263 22.78 -1.92 -11.22
N ARG A 264 21.77 -2.64 -10.73
CA ARG A 264 21.89 -3.56 -9.57
C ARG A 264 22.41 -4.95 -9.94
N GLN A 265 22.35 -5.32 -11.23
CA GLN A 265 22.88 -6.59 -11.73
C GLN A 265 24.40 -6.57 -11.98
N LYS A 266 25.03 -5.39 -11.91
CA LYS A 266 26.48 -5.18 -12.05
C LYS A 266 27.15 -5.12 -10.70
#